data_AF-A0A3S4I276-F1
#
_entry.id   AF-A0A3S4I276-F1
#
_cell.length_a   1.000
_cell.length_b   1.000
_cell.length_c   1.000
_cell.angle_alpha   90.00
_cell.angle_beta   90.00
_cell.angle_gamma   90.00
#
_symmetry.space_group_name_H-M   'P 1'
#
loop_
_entity.id
_entity.type
_entity.pdbx_description
1 polymer ?
#
loop_
_entity_poly.entity_id
_entity_poly.type
_entity_poly.pdbx_seq_one_letter_code
_entity_poly.pdbx_strand_id
1 'polypeptide(L)'
;MALSGDPQDIYKTDAKVKEIVAEDKHLHHWLDMARERIHFQGLPARICWVGLEWRQKLGLAFNEMVRCGEVSAPIVIGRDHLDSGSVASPKP
;
A
#
# COMPACT_ATOMS: atom_id res chain seq x y z
N MET A 1 -5.17 3.06 -1.81
CA MET A 1 -6.59 2.80 -2.14
C MET A 1 -6.78 2.97 -3.64
N ALA A 2 -7.40 2.01 -4.31
CA ALA A 2 -7.63 2.06 -5.75
C ALA A 2 -8.94 2.82 -6.06
N LEU A 3 -8.87 3.95 -6.77
CA LEU A 3 -10.07 4.72 -7.12
C LEU A 3 -10.93 4.07 -8.21
N SER A 4 -10.40 3.06 -8.88
CA SER A 4 -11.13 2.23 -9.84
C SER A 4 -12.25 1.41 -9.20
N GLY A 5 -12.11 1.08 -7.91
CA GLY A 5 -12.94 0.07 -7.26
C GLY A 5 -12.56 -1.37 -7.63
N ASP A 6 -11.57 -1.59 -8.50
CA ASP A 6 -11.14 -2.93 -8.92
C ASP A 6 -10.12 -3.53 -7.93
N PRO A 7 -10.44 -4.68 -7.28
CA PRO A 7 -9.50 -5.38 -6.41
C PRO A 7 -8.16 -5.76 -7.07
N GLN A 8 -8.16 -5.97 -8.39
CA GLN A 8 -6.95 -6.32 -9.13
C GLN A 8 -5.88 -5.24 -9.07
N ASP A 9 -6.27 -3.96 -8.97
CA ASP A 9 -5.30 -2.87 -8.84
C ASP A 9 -4.54 -2.97 -7.51
N ILE A 10 -5.20 -3.38 -6.42
CA ILE A 10 -4.52 -3.63 -5.14
C ILE A 10 -3.59 -4.84 -5.25
N TYR A 11 -4.00 -5.93 -5.90
CA TYR A 11 -3.14 -7.11 -6.06
C TYR A 11 -1.90 -6.83 -6.91
N LYS A 12 -2.02 -5.98 -7.93
CA LYS A 12 -0.86 -5.51 -8.71
C LYS A 12 0.06 -4.64 -7.86
N THR A 13 -0.48 -3.75 -7.02
CA THR A 13 0.36 -2.99 -6.08
C THR A 13 1.02 -3.88 -5.03
N ASP A 14 0.35 -4.93 -4.54
CA ASP A 14 0.94 -5.91 -3.61
C ASP A 14 2.15 -6.60 -4.27
N ALA A 15 2.04 -7.01 -5.54
CA ALA A 15 3.15 -7.58 -6.31
C ALA A 15 4.30 -6.57 -6.49
N LYS A 16 3.99 -5.31 -6.86
CA LYS A 16 4.99 -4.25 -7.00
C LYS A 16 5.75 -3.97 -5.70
N VAL A 17 5.06 -4.03 -4.55
CA VAL A 17 5.70 -3.88 -3.23
C VAL A 17 6.71 -5.00 -3.00
N LYS A 18 6.35 -6.25 -3.31
CA LYS A 18 7.27 -7.39 -3.18
C LYS A 18 8.48 -7.28 -4.10
N GLU A 19 8.30 -6.75 -5.31
CA GLU A 19 9.41 -6.51 -6.25
C GLU A 19 10.40 -5.45 -5.71
N ILE A 20 9.89 -4.34 -5.18
CA ILE A 20 10.73 -3.22 -4.73
C ILE A 20 11.38 -3.49 -3.37
N VAL A 21 10.66 -4.16 -2.47
CA VAL A 21 11.11 -4.50 -1.12
C VAL A 21 11.36 -6.01 -1.03
N ALA A 22 12.24 -6.51 -1.90
CA ALA A 22 12.43 -7.94 -2.15
C ALA A 22 12.90 -8.76 -0.93
N GLU A 23 13.74 -8.18 -0.08
CA GLU A 23 14.40 -8.91 1.01
C GLU A 23 13.55 -9.00 2.30
N ASP A 24 12.45 -8.25 2.40
CA ASP A 24 11.62 -8.22 3.61
C ASP A 24 10.58 -9.34 3.61
N LYS A 25 10.99 -10.51 4.11
CA LYS A 25 10.13 -11.70 4.23
C LYS A 25 8.89 -11.47 5.11
N HIS A 26 8.99 -10.62 6.13
CA HIS A 26 7.85 -10.33 7.01
C HIS A 26 6.80 -9.49 6.29
N LEU A 27 7.24 -8.49 5.52
CA LEU A 27 6.36 -7.70 4.67
C LEU A 27 5.66 -8.57 3.62
N HIS A 28 6.38 -9.50 2.98
CA HIS A 28 5.78 -10.38 1.97
C HIS A 28 4.71 -11.28 2.60
N HIS A 29 5.02 -11.88 3.75
CA HIS A 29 4.06 -12.69 4.49
C HIS A 29 2.82 -11.88 4.92
N TRP A 30 3.01 -10.62 5.35
CA TRP A 30 1.90 -9.72 5.65
C TRP A 30 0.99 -9.51 4.43
N LEU A 31 1.55 -9.25 3.24
CA LEU A 31 0.76 -9.05 2.02
C LEU A 31 0.00 -10.32 1.62
N ASP A 32 0.61 -11.50 1.76
CA ASP A 32 -0.04 -12.79 1.50
C ASP A 32 -1.23 -13.00 2.44
N MET A 33 -1.00 -12.85 3.74
CA MET A 33 -2.04 -12.97 4.75
C MET A 33 -3.17 -11.95 4.56
N ALA A 34 -2.81 -10.72 4.20
CA ALA A 34 -3.76 -9.66 3.97
C ALA A 34 -4.59 -9.89 2.69
N ARG A 35 -4.09 -10.64 1.72
CA ARG A 35 -4.88 -11.10 0.55
C ARG A 35 -5.80 -12.26 0.90
N GLU A 36 -5.33 -13.22 1.70
CA GLU A 36 -6.09 -14.42 2.04
C GLU A 36 -7.19 -14.18 3.08
N ARG A 37 -6.95 -13.25 4.02
CA ARG A 37 -7.77 -13.15 5.24
C ARG A 37 -8.56 -11.86 5.38
N ILE A 38 -8.23 -10.82 4.61
CA ILE A 38 -8.86 -9.50 4.75
C ILE A 38 -9.72 -9.23 3.53
N HIS A 39 -11.03 -9.10 3.78
CA HIS A 39 -11.98 -8.70 2.75
C HIS A 39 -11.96 -7.18 2.58
N PHE A 40 -12.04 -6.70 1.34
CA PHE A 40 -12.15 -5.27 1.08
C PHE A 40 -13.50 -4.71 1.55
N GLN A 41 -13.49 -3.46 2.01
CA GLN A 41 -14.69 -2.72 2.41
C GLN A 41 -14.71 -1.38 1.65
N GLY A 42 -15.73 -1.17 0.81
CA GLY A 42 -15.76 -0.01 -0.09
C GLY A 42 -14.70 -0.10 -1.17
N LEU A 43 -13.95 0.98 -1.40
CA LEU A 43 -12.84 0.98 -2.34
C LEU A 43 -11.72 0.02 -1.85
N PRO A 44 -11.20 -0.87 -2.71
CA PRO A 44 -10.08 -1.73 -2.35
C PRO A 44 -8.88 -0.91 -1.85
N ALA A 45 -8.35 -1.31 -0.70
CA ALA A 45 -7.24 -0.63 -0.05
C ALA A 45 -6.33 -1.63 0.67
N ARG A 46 -5.05 -1.27 0.78
CA ARG A 46 -4.04 -2.07 1.46
C ARG A 46 -3.35 -1.23 2.52
N ILE A 47 -3.25 -1.76 3.73
CA ILE A 47 -2.34 -1.27 4.76
C ILE A 47 -1.00 -1.95 4.55
N CYS A 48 0.06 -1.15 4.50
CA CYS A 48 1.43 -1.60 4.31
C CYS A 48 2.36 -0.72 5.16
N TRP A 49 2.93 -1.30 6.21
CA TRP A 49 3.81 -0.58 7.13
C TRP A 49 5.21 -0.52 6.52
N VAL A 50 5.60 0.67 6.07
CA VAL A 50 6.90 0.91 5.43
C VAL A 50 7.59 2.13 5.99
N GLY A 51 8.91 2.03 6.14
CA GLY A 51 9.78 3.10 6.64
C GLY A 51 10.00 4.23 5.63
N LEU A 52 10.74 5.26 6.06
CA LEU A 52 10.99 6.49 5.29
C LEU A 52 11.55 6.21 3.88
N GLU A 53 12.53 5.30 3.79
CA GLU A 53 13.19 4.93 2.53
C GLU A 53 12.20 4.44 1.45
N TRP A 54 11.24 3.62 1.86
CA TRP A 54 10.37 2.90 0.92
C TRP A 54 9.14 3.71 0.51
N ARG A 55 8.65 4.62 1.37
CA ARG A 55 7.44 5.41 1.10
C ARG A 55 7.53 6.18 -0.23
N GLN A 56 8.64 6.87 -0.45
CA GLN A 56 8.83 7.64 -1.69
C GLN A 56 9.00 6.71 -2.91
N LYS A 57 9.80 5.64 -2.78
CA LYS A 57 10.04 4.67 -3.86
C LYS A 57 8.74 4.02 -4.34
N LEU A 58 7.91 3.54 -3.40
CA LEU A 58 6.62 2.93 -3.70
C LEU A 58 5.63 3.94 -4.27
N GLY A 59 5.57 5.17 -3.74
CA GLY A 59 4.69 6.20 -4.27
C GLY A 59 4.97 6.54 -5.73
N LEU A 60 6.25 6.67 -6.10
CA LEU A 60 6.64 6.88 -7.50
C LEU A 60 6.34 5.66 -8.38
N ALA A 61 6.59 4.45 -7.89
CA ALA A 61 6.28 3.23 -8.61
C ALA A 61 4.77 3.07 -8.88
N PHE A 62 3.92 3.36 -7.89
CA PHE A 62 2.46 3.34 -8.09
C PHE A 62 2.00 4.40 -9.07
N ASN A 63 2.60 5.60 -9.02
CA ASN A 63 2.30 6.64 -10.00
C ASN A 63 2.71 6.23 -11.43
N GLU A 64 3.83 5.52 -11.57
CA GLU A 64 4.25 4.94 -12.85
C GLU A 64 3.27 3.87 -13.35
N MET A 65 2.80 2.98 -12.47
CA MET A 65 1.77 1.98 -12.79
C MET A 65 0.47 2.65 -13.27
N VAL A 66 0.08 3.78 -12.69
CA VAL A 66 -1.07 4.58 -13.17
C VAL A 66 -0.78 5.15 -14.55
N ARG A 67 0.41 5.74 -14.75
CA ARG A 67 0.82 6.36 -16.01
C ARG A 67 0.83 5.38 -17.19
N CYS A 68 1.28 4.15 -16.96
CA CYS A 68 1.34 3.12 -18.00
C CYS A 68 0.08 2.28 -18.15
N GLY A 69 -0.93 2.49 -17.29
CA GLY A 69 -2.19 1.72 -17.29
C GLY A 69 -2.06 0.31 -16.72
N GLU A 70 -0.96 0.00 -16.00
CA GLU A 70 -0.84 -1.26 -15.26
C GLU A 70 -1.94 -1.36 -14.19
N VAL A 71 -2.27 -0.25 -13.52
CA VAL A 71 -3.52 -0.13 -12.75
C VAL A 71 -4.55 0.71 -13.50
N SER A 72 -5.83 0.40 -13.31
CA SER A 72 -6.91 0.91 -14.16
C SER A 72 -7.35 2.36 -13.86
N ALA A 73 -6.99 2.90 -12.70
CA ALA A 73 -7.29 4.27 -12.29
C ALA A 73 -6.26 4.79 -11.26
N PRO A 74 -6.28 6.10 -10.91
CA PRO A 74 -5.36 6.64 -9.91
C PRO A 74 -5.46 5.96 -8.53
N ILE A 75 -4.33 5.93 -7.81
CA ILE A 75 -4.21 5.36 -6.46
C ILE A 75 -4.08 6.50 -5.45
N VAL A 76 -4.94 6.52 -4.44
CA VAL A 76 -4.78 7.39 -3.27
C VAL A 76 -3.80 6.75 -2.28
N ILE A 77 -2.77 7.50 -1.90
CA ILE A 77 -1.80 7.13 -0.86
C ILE A 77 -2.07 7.99 0.36
N GLY A 78 -2.19 7.36 1.52
CA GLY A 78 -2.45 8.02 2.78
C GLY A 78 -2.02 7.14 3.95
N ARG A 79 -2.37 7.58 5.16
CA ARG A 79 -2.06 6.88 6.41
C ARG A 79 -2.99 7.39 7.51
N ASP A 80 -3.03 6.67 8.62
CA ASP A 80 -3.58 7.20 9.86
C ASP A 80 -2.72 8.37 10.38
N HIS A 81 -3.29 9.19 11.26
CA HIS A 81 -2.60 10.26 11.98
C HIS A 81 -1.59 9.71 13.00
N LEU A 82 -1.74 8.46 13.44
CA LEU A 82 -0.75 7.74 14.23
C LEU A 82 0.44 7.32 13.34
N ASP A 83 1.44 8.18 13.26
CA ASP A 83 2.69 7.94 12.54
C ASP A 83 3.85 8.66 13.24
N SER A 84 5.09 8.28 12.92
CA SER A 84 6.31 8.64 13.67
C SER A 84 6.52 10.14 13.90
N GLY A 85 5.96 11.00 13.06
CA GLY A 85 6.12 12.45 13.14
C GLY A 85 4.81 13.24 13.06
N SER A 86 3.65 12.63 13.30
CA SER A 86 2.35 13.31 13.11
C SER A 86 1.39 13.27 14.29
N VAL A 87 1.84 12.86 15.47
CA VAL A 87 1.01 12.83 16.67
C VAL A 87 1.77 13.28 17.91
N ALA A 88 1.09 14.03 18.77
CA ALA A 88 1.45 14.22 20.17
C ALA A 88 0.22 13.85 21.01
N SER A 89 0.30 12.74 21.76
CA SER A 89 -0.83 12.18 22.51
C SER A 89 -0.38 11.60 23.85
N PRO A 90 -0.02 12.45 24.83
CA PRO A 90 0.28 11.98 26.18
C PRO A 90 -0.98 11.34 26.78
N LYS A 91 -0.81 10.18 27.42
CA LYS A 91 -1.86 9.56 28.21
C LYS A 91 -1.67 9.96 29.68
N PRO A 92 -2.77 10.17 30.45
CA PRO A 92 -2.72 10.41 31.89
C PRO A 92 -1.96 9.31 32.64
#